data_AF-A0A239M542-F1
#
_entry.id   AF-A0A239M542-F1
#
_cell.length_a   1.000
_cell.length_b   1.000
_cell.length_c   1.000
_cell.angle_alpha   90.00
_cell.angle_beta   90.00
_cell.angle_gamma   90.00
#
_symmetry.space_group_name_H-M   'P 1'
#
loop_
_entity.id
_entity.type
_entity.pdbx_description
1 polymer ?
#
loop_
_entity_poly.entity_id
_entity_poly.type
_entity_poly.pdbx_seq_one_letter_code
_entity_poly.pdbx_strand_id
1 'polypeptide(L)' 'MTDKPNNRELKVLDYLCLGNVEELAAMPHIGMGTIAPMIQKGWIEEAHDAYYGRHGYKITQKGSEVFEVFFRRLKR' A
#
# COMPACT_ATOMS: atom_id res chain seq x y z
N MET A 1 -4.22 -12.37 -15.09
CA MET A 1 -3.18 -11.33 -15.24
C MET A 1 -2.34 -11.37 -13.98
N THR A 2 -1.05 -11.66 -14.08
CA THR A 2 -0.13 -11.61 -12.94
C THR A 2 0.13 -10.14 -12.66
N ASP A 3 -0.65 -9.52 -11.78
CA ASP A 3 -0.54 -8.09 -11.47
C ASP A 3 0.75 -7.82 -10.69
N LYS A 4 1.87 -7.79 -11.41
CA LYS A 4 3.18 -7.44 -10.86
C LYS A 4 3.16 -5.96 -10.46
N PRO A 5 3.48 -5.63 -9.20
CA PRO A 5 3.54 -4.24 -8.77
C PRO A 5 4.74 -3.53 -9.39
N ASN A 6 4.60 -2.23 -9.65
CA ASN A 6 5.71 -1.36 -10.01
C ASN A 6 6.46 -0.85 -8.76
N ASN A 7 7.56 -0.13 -8.94
CA ASN A 7 8.39 0.34 -7.83
C ASN A 7 7.66 1.30 -6.87
N ARG A 8 6.73 2.13 -7.36
CA ARG A 8 5.95 3.03 -6.50
C ARG A 8 4.90 2.26 -5.72
N GLU A 9 4.22 1.31 -6.35
CA GLU A 9 3.24 0.43 -5.69
C GLU A 9 3.91 -0.42 -4.61
N LEU A 10 5.10 -0.98 -4.87
CA LEU A 10 5.88 -1.70 -3.87
C LEU A 10 6.28 -0.82 -2.69
N LYS A 11 6.64 0.45 -2.93
CA LYS A 11 6.91 1.40 -1.84
C LYS A 11 5.67 1.66 -0.99
N VAL A 12 4.49 1.82 -1.60
CA VAL A 12 3.24 1.99 -0.85
C VAL A 12 2.95 0.75 0.01
N LEU A 13 3.11 -0.45 -0.54
CA LEU A 13 2.95 -1.68 0.23
C LEU A 13 3.97 -1.81 1.37
N ASP A 14 5.20 -1.34 1.17
CA ASP A 14 6.24 -1.28 2.21
C ASP A 14 5.85 -0.33 3.35
N TYR A 15 5.37 0.89 3.03
CA TYR A 15 4.85 1.83 4.05
C TYR A 15 3.72 1.22 4.88
N LEU A 16 2.83 0.46 4.24
CA LEU A 16 1.63 -0.08 4.87
C LEU A 16 1.81 -1.49 5.44
N CYS A 17 3.00 -2.09 5.33
CA CYS A 17 3.21 -3.52 5.62
C CYS A 17 2.92 -3.91 7.07
N LEU A 18 2.99 -2.95 8.00
CA LEU A 18 2.66 -3.16 9.43
C LEU A 18 1.16 -3.15 9.71
N GLY A 19 0.31 -2.85 8.72
CA GLY A 19 -1.14 -2.83 8.85
C GLY A 19 -1.71 -1.57 9.51
N ASN A 20 -0.89 -0.54 9.73
CA ASN A 20 -1.34 0.75 10.24
C ASN A 20 -2.04 1.56 9.14
N VAL A 21 -2.84 2.54 9.57
CA VAL A 21 -3.41 3.55 8.67
C VAL A 21 -2.38 4.64 8.45
N GLU A 22 -1.95 4.84 7.21
CA GLU A 22 -0.99 5.89 6.85
C GLU A 22 -1.61 6.89 5.89
N GLU A 23 -1.35 8.17 6.13
CA GLU A 23 -1.82 9.26 5.28
C GLU A 23 -0.96 9.38 4.03
N LEU A 24 -1.52 9.93 2.95
CA LEU A 24 -0.77 10.19 1.72
C LEU A 24 0.45 11.09 1.97
N ALA A 25 0.34 12.04 2.92
CA ALA A 25 1.42 12.95 3.30
C ALA A 25 2.64 12.23 3.88
N ALA A 26 2.47 11.04 4.47
CA ALA A 26 3.56 10.22 4.98
C ALA A 26 4.33 9.48 3.87
N MET A 27 3.81 9.48 2.63
CA MET A 27 4.36 8.75 1.49
C MET A 27 4.95 9.71 0.43
N PRO A 28 6.18 10.21 0.62
CA PRO A 28 6.78 11.15 -0.32
C PRO A 28 6.88 10.58 -1.73
N HIS A 29 6.56 11.41 -2.72
CA HIS A 29 6.53 11.07 -4.15
C HIS A 29 5.47 10.03 -4.56
N ILE A 30 4.53 9.70 -3.67
CA ILE A 30 3.32 8.94 -3.99
C ILE A 30 2.16 9.93 -4.13
N GLY A 31 1.42 9.79 -5.22
CA GLY A 31 0.22 10.59 -5.47
C GLY A 31 -0.97 9.71 -5.84
N MET A 32 -2.13 10.33 -6.06
CA MET A 32 -3.37 9.62 -6.38
C MET A 32 -3.29 8.74 -7.63
N GLY A 33 -2.41 9.08 -8.58
CA GLY A 33 -2.15 8.22 -9.74
C GLY A 33 -1.51 6.86 -9.42
N THR A 34 -0.97 6.68 -8.21
CA THR A 34 -0.50 5.37 -7.69
C THR A 34 -1.54 4.76 -6.75
N ILE A 35 -2.15 5.56 -5.88
CA ILE A 35 -3.14 5.07 -4.89
C ILE A 35 -4.41 4.54 -5.56
N ALA A 36 -5.01 5.28 -6.48
CA ALA A 36 -6.30 4.89 -7.07
C ALA A 36 -6.25 3.53 -7.78
N PRO A 37 -5.21 3.21 -8.61
CA PRO A 37 -5.04 1.87 -9.14
C PRO A 37 -4.86 0.78 -8.07
N MET A 38 -4.16 1.07 -6.97
CA MET A 38 -3.97 0.08 -5.90
C MET A 38 -5.27 -0.22 -5.14
N ILE A 39 -6.12 0.79 -4.94
CA ILE A 39 -7.48 0.59 -4.40
C ILE A 39 -8.32 -0.25 -5.37
N GLN A 40 -8.31 0.06 -6.67
CA GLN A 40 -9.03 -0.73 -7.68
C GLN A 40 -8.56 -2.18 -7.76
N LYS A 41 -7.25 -2.42 -7.57
CA LYS A 41 -6.67 -3.77 -7.48
C LYS A 41 -7.03 -4.49 -6.18
N GLY A 42 -7.57 -3.78 -5.18
CA GLY A 42 -7.89 -4.29 -3.85
C GLY A 42 -6.66 -4.59 -3.01
N TRP A 43 -5.54 -3.92 -3.27
CA TRP A 43 -4.29 -4.10 -2.52
C TRP A 43 -4.22 -3.23 -1.27
N ILE A 44 -4.88 -2.08 -1.32
CA ILE A 44 -5.04 -1.16 -0.21
C ILE A 44 -6.49 -0.69 -0.16
N GLU A 45 -6.90 -0.14 0.96
CA GLU A 45 -8.22 0.44 1.17
C GLU A 45 -8.13 1.76 1.95
N GLU A 46 -9.14 2.61 1.80
CA GLU A 46 -9.31 3.78 2.65
C GLU A 46 -9.72 3.33 4.05
N ALA A 47 -9.04 3.87 5.06
CA ALA A 47 -9.26 3.52 6.45
C ALA A 47 -9.25 4.77 7.33
N HIS A 48 -9.97 4.68 8.44
CA HIS A 48 -9.99 5.70 9.49
C HIS A 48 -9.41 5.10 10.77
N ASP A 49 -8.37 5.73 11.30
CA ASP A 49 -7.84 5.44 12.61
C ASP A 49 -8.58 6.27 13.66
N ALA A 50 -9.48 5.61 14.40
CA ALA A 50 -10.29 6.26 15.44
C ALA A 50 -9.46 6.71 16.65
N TYR A 51 -8.29 6.13 16.90
CA TYR A 51 -7.45 6.47 18.05
C TYR A 51 -6.74 7.80 17.82
N TYR A 52 -6.22 8.02 16.61
CA TYR A 52 -5.52 9.25 16.25
C TYR A 52 -6.39 10.24 15.45
N GLY A 53 -7.62 9.87 15.09
CA GLY A 53 -8.54 10.69 14.29
C GLY A 53 -8.05 10.96 12.88
N ARG A 54 -7.38 9.99 12.25
CA ARG A 54 -6.71 10.15 10.95
C ARG A 54 -7.40 9.37 9.84
N HIS A 55 -7.47 9.96 8.66
CA HIS A 55 -7.94 9.30 7.46
C HIS A 55 -6.77 9.01 6.53
N GLY A 56 -6.63 7.77 6.10
CA GLY A 56 -5.52 7.36 5.26
C GLY A 56 -5.80 6.05 4.55
N TYR A 57 -4.75 5.29 4.34
CA TYR A 57 -4.79 4.01 3.63
C TYR A 57 -4.26 2.90 4.51
N LYS A 58 -4.79 1.70 4.31
CA LYS A 58 -4.36 0.48 4.98
C LYS A 58 -4.14 -0.62 3.95
N ILE A 59 -3.17 -1.50 4.20
CA ILE A 59 -2.95 -2.69 3.37
C ILE A 59 -4.07 -3.72 3.60
N THR A 60 -4.53 -4.35 2.52
CA THR A 60 -5.46 -5.48 2.60
C THR A 60 -4.69 -6.80 2.73
N GLN A 61 -5.41 -7.90 2.96
CA GLN A 61 -4.81 -9.24 2.88
C GLN A 61 -4.16 -9.49 1.51
N LYS A 62 -4.88 -9.15 0.42
CA LYS A 62 -4.36 -9.29 -0.95
C LYS A 62 -3.11 -8.45 -1.19
N GLY A 63 -3.07 -7.21 -0.68
CA GLY A 63 -1.88 -6.36 -0.75
C GLY A 63 -0.69 -6.96 -0.02
N SER A 64 -0.92 -7.58 1.13
CA SER A 64 0.11 -8.23 1.94
C SER A 64 0.72 -9.42 1.20
N GLU A 65 -0.11 -10.27 0.59
CA GLU A 65 0.35 -11.39 -0.24
C GLU A 65 1.20 -10.92 -1.43
N VAL A 66 0.77 -9.85 -2.12
CA VAL A 66 1.54 -9.24 -3.20
C VAL A 66 2.88 -8.71 -2.68
N PHE A 67 2.89 -8.04 -1.53
CA PHE A 67 4.11 -7.53 -0.92
C PHE A 67 5.09 -8.65 -0.61
N GLU A 68 4.66 -9.74 0.03
CA GLU A 68 5.53 -10.87 0.39
C GLU A 68 6.18 -11.52 -0.84
N VAL A 69 5.41 -11.72 -1.91
CA VAL A 69 5.89 -12.36 -3.16
C VAL A 69 6.96 -11.51 -3.86
N PHE A 70 6.80 -10.19 -3.88
CA PHE A 70 7.64 -9.31 -4.69
C PHE A 70 8.73 -8.58 -3.89
N PHE A 71 8.56 -8.37 -2.59
CA PHE A 71 9.59 -7.76 -1.73
C PHE A 71 10.77 -8.70 -1.49
N ARG A 72 10.53 -10.01 -1.32
CA ARG A 72 11.60 -11.02 -1.16
C ARG A 72 12.50 -11.16 -2.40
N ARG A 73 12.07 -10.66 -3.57
CA ARG A 73 12.85 -10.65 -4.81
C ARG A 73 13.85 -9.50 -4.92
N LEU A 74 13.73 -8.45 -4.11
CA LEU A 74 14.61 -7.27 -4.15
C LEU A 74 15.83 -7.37 -3.22
N LYS A 75 15.90 -8.38 -2.34
CA LYS A 75 17.04 -8.64 -1.42
C LYS A 75 17.98 -9.77 -1.88
N ARG A 76 17.87 -10.24 -3.12
CA ARG A 76 18.79 -11.22 -3.73
C ARG A 76 19.64 -10.57 -4.80
#